data_AF-A0A143Y7N9-F1
#
_entry.id   AF-A0A143Y7N9-F1
#
_cell.length_a   1.000
_cell.length_b   1.000
_cell.length_c   1.000
_cell.angle_alpha   90.00
_cell.angle_beta   90.00
_cell.angle_gamma   90.00
#
_symmetry.space_group_name_H-M   'P 1'
#
loop_
_entity.id
_entity.type
_entity.pdbx_description
1 polymer ?
#
loop_
_entity_poly.entity_id
_entity_poly.type
_entity_poly.pdbx_seq_one_letter_code
_entity_poly.pdbx_strand_id
1 'polypeptide(L)'
;MSHIKLNLMPANSESKCWVAEITGEDEVYKLKRDFIPADPPGMWVLYDGWYQLNGSMPGVTEFVKEYIRIIDGKVFRHLTFRDMLANLDVIKAGEGPRVERMRKEITAILDEIKEAAYCEQVVEGIEKQKEDLDMADEPDQIKSALYMLRKRKQQYINEYRKMFNL
;
A
#
# COMPACT_ATOMS: atom_id res chain seq x y z
N MET A 1 -7.55 9.64 -7.43
CA MET A 1 -7.92 9.16 -6.08
C MET A 1 -7.24 10.07 -5.08
N SER A 2 -7.96 10.51 -4.04
CA SER A 2 -7.35 11.22 -2.91
C SER A 2 -6.38 10.30 -2.18
N HIS A 3 -5.26 10.86 -1.76
CA HIS A 3 -4.31 10.21 -0.87
C HIS A 3 -3.68 11.26 0.04
N ILE A 4 -3.17 10.81 1.18
CA ILE A 4 -2.37 11.60 2.09
C ILE A 4 -1.00 10.96 2.22
N LYS A 5 0.02 11.81 2.44
CA LYS A 5 1.35 11.36 2.83
C LYS A 5 1.47 11.54 4.33
N LEU A 6 1.73 10.44 5.02
CA LEU A 6 1.87 10.42 6.48
C LEU A 6 3.32 10.12 6.83
N ASN A 7 3.95 11.06 7.54
CA ASN A 7 5.28 10.85 8.12
C ASN A 7 5.11 10.53 9.60
N LEU A 8 5.42 9.29 9.97
CA LEU A 8 5.31 8.82 11.35
C LEU A 8 6.70 8.46 11.88
N MET A 9 6.90 8.84 13.14
CA MET A 9 8.09 8.48 13.92
C MET A 9 7.69 7.57 15.08
N PRO A 10 8.60 6.68 15.53
CA PRO A 10 8.49 6.06 16.85
C PRO A 10 8.20 7.10 17.93
N ALA A 11 7.21 6.85 18.78
CA ALA A 11 6.90 7.76 19.89
C ALA A 11 7.99 7.78 20.97
N ASN A 12 8.73 6.68 21.10
CA ASN A 12 9.90 6.56 21.95
C ASN A 12 10.84 5.47 21.37
N SER A 13 12.01 5.29 22.00
CA SER A 13 13.04 4.34 21.56
C SER A 13 12.61 2.87 21.52
N GLU A 14 11.52 2.52 22.22
CA GLU A 14 11.00 1.15 22.31
C GLU A 14 9.79 0.92 21.40
N SER A 15 9.18 1.98 20.88
CA SER A 15 7.92 1.90 20.13
C SER A 15 8.16 1.64 18.65
N LYS A 16 7.54 0.58 18.12
CA LYS A 16 7.54 0.34 16.67
C LYS A 16 6.56 1.28 15.98
N CYS A 17 6.99 1.84 14.86
CA CYS A 17 6.13 2.64 13.98
C CYS A 17 5.58 1.76 12.85
N TRP A 18 4.27 1.78 12.65
CA TRP A 18 3.62 0.97 11.60
C TRP A 18 2.24 1.49 11.22
N VAL A 19 1.81 1.13 10.01
CA VAL A 19 0.45 1.35 9.50
C VAL A 19 -0.09 0.05 8.91
N ALA A 20 -1.36 -0.25 9.19
CA ALA A 20 -2.08 -1.34 8.58
C ALA A 20 -3.42 -0.84 8.02
N GLU A 21 -3.77 -1.25 6.80
CA GLU A 21 -5.12 -1.10 6.26
C GLU A 21 -6.01 -2.20 6.83
N ILE A 22 -7.22 -1.85 7.26
CA ILE A 22 -8.24 -2.81 7.68
C ILE A 22 -9.03 -3.18 6.43
N THR A 23 -8.97 -4.46 6.04
CA THR A 23 -9.48 -4.92 4.74
C THR A 23 -10.64 -5.90 4.84
N GLY A 24 -10.93 -6.38 6.06
CA GLY A 24 -12.06 -7.27 6.26
C GLY A 24 -12.04 -7.90 7.64
N GLU A 25 -12.63 -9.07 7.72
CA GLU A 25 -12.76 -9.84 8.95
C GLU A 25 -11.63 -10.86 9.09
N ASP A 26 -11.23 -11.10 10.33
CA ASP A 26 -10.30 -12.16 10.71
C ASP A 26 -10.98 -13.04 11.76
N GLU A 27 -10.92 -14.35 11.62
CA GLU A 27 -11.69 -15.26 12.50
C GLU A 27 -11.27 -15.13 13.98
N VAL A 28 -9.98 -14.91 14.21
CA VAL A 28 -9.34 -14.87 15.54
C VAL A 28 -9.37 -13.46 16.11
N TYR A 29 -8.93 -12.48 15.33
CA TYR A 29 -8.70 -11.10 15.76
C TYR A 29 -9.81 -10.13 15.34
N LYS A 30 -10.86 -10.63 14.67
CA LYS A 30 -12.05 -9.92 14.15
C LYS A 30 -11.81 -8.90 13.05
N LEU A 31 -10.58 -8.41 12.89
CA LEU A 31 -10.19 -7.48 11.83
C LEU A 31 -8.95 -8.00 11.09
N LYS A 32 -9.07 -8.19 9.79
CA LYS A 32 -7.93 -8.45 8.88
C LYS A 32 -7.13 -7.16 8.74
N ARG A 33 -5.81 -7.27 8.96
CA ARG A 33 -4.86 -6.15 8.93
C ARG A 33 -3.80 -6.40 7.87
N ASP A 34 -3.78 -5.57 6.85
CA ASP A 34 -2.73 -5.57 5.84
C ASP A 34 -1.70 -4.50 6.17
N PHE A 35 -0.55 -4.91 6.71
CA PHE A 35 0.54 -3.99 7.02
C PHE A 35 1.11 -3.38 5.74
N ILE A 36 1.24 -2.05 5.74
CA ILE A 36 1.75 -1.28 4.62
C ILE A 36 3.23 -0.98 4.88
N PRO A 37 4.14 -1.36 3.98
CA PRO A 37 5.54 -0.98 4.12
C PRO A 37 5.71 0.54 3.97
N ALA A 38 6.57 1.12 4.77
CA ALA A 38 7.00 2.51 4.57
C ALA A 38 7.90 2.59 3.33
N ASP A 39 7.65 3.58 2.48
CA ASP A 39 8.49 3.85 1.31
C ASP A 39 8.44 5.34 0.94
N PRO A 40 9.51 6.13 1.24
CA PRO A 40 10.73 5.76 1.96
C PRO A 40 10.47 5.44 3.46
N PRO A 41 11.47 4.89 4.21
CA PRO A 41 11.31 4.62 5.63
C PRO A 41 10.75 5.79 6.44
N GLY A 42 9.72 5.55 7.24
CA GLY A 42 9.00 6.58 8.02
C GLY A 42 7.86 7.27 7.25
N MET A 43 7.73 7.05 5.95
CA MET A 43 6.70 7.65 5.11
C MET A 43 5.71 6.60 4.57
N TRP A 44 4.42 6.89 4.70
CA TRP A 44 3.34 6.10 4.13
C TRP A 44 2.47 6.95 3.21
N VAL A 45 2.06 6.36 2.10
CA VAL A 45 0.99 6.91 1.24
C VAL A 45 -0.28 6.17 1.59
N LEU A 46 -1.26 6.88 2.16
CA LEU A 46 -2.54 6.32 2.57
C LEU A 46 -3.64 6.87 1.68
N TYR A 47 -4.54 5.98 1.25
CA TYR A 47 -5.66 6.33 0.39
C TYR A 47 -6.95 6.41 1.23
N ASP A 48 -8.06 6.70 0.59
CA ASP A 48 -9.37 6.51 1.22
C ASP A 48 -9.52 5.05 1.67
N GLY A 49 -9.91 4.87 2.92
CA GLY A 49 -9.91 3.56 3.56
C GLY A 49 -9.95 3.62 5.07
N TRP A 50 -9.78 2.45 5.68
CA TRP A 50 -9.81 2.26 7.12
C TRP A 50 -8.45 1.75 7.57
N TYR A 51 -7.88 2.33 8.62
CA TYR A 51 -6.52 2.03 9.02
C TYR A 51 -6.41 1.87 10.53
N GLN A 52 -5.40 1.12 10.94
CA GLN A 52 -4.85 1.17 12.29
C GLN A 52 -3.39 1.58 12.19
N LEU A 53 -2.95 2.51 13.04
CA LEU A 53 -1.56 2.95 13.04
C LEU A 53 -1.00 3.15 14.46
N ASN A 54 0.31 3.02 14.54
CA ASN A 54 1.08 3.29 15.74
C ASN A 54 2.28 4.17 15.41
N GLY A 55 2.43 5.28 16.12
CA GLY A 55 3.51 6.24 15.90
C GLY A 55 3.14 7.64 16.36
N SER A 56 4.03 8.59 16.08
CA SER A 56 3.90 9.98 16.46
C SER A 56 4.18 10.89 15.27
N MET A 57 3.57 12.07 15.28
CA MET A 57 3.80 13.11 14.29
C MET A 57 3.89 14.47 15.00
N PRO A 58 4.85 15.35 14.66
CA PRO A 58 4.98 16.65 15.30
C PRO A 58 3.67 17.46 15.26
N GLY A 59 3.29 18.02 16.41
CA GLY A 59 2.08 18.86 16.53
C GLY A 59 0.76 18.09 16.55
N VAL A 60 0.80 16.74 16.60
CA VAL A 60 -0.40 15.90 16.61
C VAL A 60 -0.31 14.88 17.74
N THR A 61 -1.43 14.64 18.44
CA THR A 61 -1.51 13.61 19.49
C THR A 61 -1.02 12.27 18.94
N GLU A 62 -0.21 11.55 19.73
CA GLU A 62 0.32 10.24 19.37
C GLU A 62 -0.79 9.27 18.94
N PHE A 63 -0.46 8.42 17.96
CA PHE A 63 -1.28 7.30 17.54
C PHE A 63 -0.84 6.05 18.30
N VAL A 64 -1.65 5.62 19.27
CA VAL A 64 -1.39 4.40 20.05
C VAL A 64 -2.33 3.31 19.58
N LYS A 65 -1.90 2.52 18.58
CA LYS A 65 -2.74 1.52 17.89
C LYS A 65 -4.11 2.08 17.48
N GLU A 66 -4.12 3.33 17.04
CA GLU A 66 -5.34 4.10 16.82
C GLU A 66 -6.00 3.71 15.51
N TYR A 67 -7.33 3.58 15.53
CA TYR A 67 -8.11 3.42 14.31
C TYR A 67 -8.46 4.78 13.71
N ILE A 68 -8.27 4.90 12.41
CA ILE A 68 -8.64 6.09 11.64
C ILE A 68 -9.41 5.67 10.38
N ARG A 69 -10.16 6.62 9.85
CA ARG A 69 -10.76 6.53 8.52
C ARG A 69 -10.28 7.69 7.67
N ILE A 70 -9.98 7.42 6.41
CA ILE A 70 -9.67 8.43 5.41
C ILE A 70 -10.79 8.39 4.38
N ILE A 71 -11.40 9.54 4.10
CA ILE A 71 -12.38 9.69 3.03
C ILE A 71 -12.25 11.10 2.44
N ASP A 72 -12.15 11.17 1.11
CA ASP A 72 -11.90 12.40 0.36
C ASP A 72 -10.67 13.17 0.89
N GLY A 73 -9.61 12.43 1.26
CA GLY A 73 -8.38 13.00 1.83
C GLY A 73 -8.51 13.58 3.24
N LYS A 74 -9.67 13.45 3.89
CA LYS A 74 -9.88 13.89 5.28
C LYS A 74 -9.67 12.73 6.24
N VAL A 75 -8.94 13.01 7.33
CA VAL A 75 -8.63 12.02 8.37
C VAL A 75 -9.62 12.16 9.54
N PHE A 76 -10.32 11.07 9.83
CA PHE A 76 -11.22 10.92 10.97
C PHE A 76 -10.54 10.02 12.00
N ARG A 77 -10.32 10.57 13.20
CA ARG A 77 -9.53 9.97 14.28
C ARG A 77 -10.40 9.47 15.43
N HIS A 78 -9.76 8.80 16.39
CA HIS A 78 -10.37 8.33 17.63
C HIS A 78 -11.53 7.34 17.41
N LEU A 79 -11.46 6.57 16.31
CA LEU A 79 -12.42 5.51 16.07
C LEU A 79 -12.15 4.36 17.04
N THR A 80 -13.22 3.78 17.56
CA THR A 80 -13.14 2.64 18.46
C THR A 80 -13.12 1.34 17.69
N PHE A 81 -12.68 0.26 18.33
CA PHE A 81 -12.80 -1.08 17.76
C PHE A 81 -14.26 -1.44 17.43
N ARG A 82 -15.23 -0.97 18.23
CA ARG A 82 -16.66 -1.17 17.95
C ARG A 82 -17.11 -0.46 16.68
N ASP A 83 -16.59 0.73 16.41
CA ASP A 83 -16.89 1.46 15.16
C ASP A 83 -16.37 0.69 13.94
N MET A 84 -15.19 0.08 14.05
CA MET A 84 -14.64 -0.78 12.99
C MET A 84 -15.54 -1.98 12.72
N LEU A 85 -15.98 -2.68 13.77
CA LEU A 85 -16.87 -3.83 13.64
C LEU A 85 -18.23 -3.45 13.04
N ALA A 86 -18.79 -2.32 13.45
CA ALA A 86 -20.05 -1.82 12.92
C ALA A 86 -19.98 -1.43 11.44
N ASN A 87 -18.78 -1.22 10.90
CA ASN A 87 -18.55 -0.84 9.51
C ASN A 87 -17.87 -1.96 8.69
N LEU A 88 -17.83 -3.20 9.18
CA LEU A 88 -17.17 -4.31 8.48
C LEU A 88 -17.69 -4.53 7.06
N ASP A 89 -19.00 -4.41 6.83
CA ASP A 89 -19.57 -4.58 5.49
C ASP A 89 -19.10 -3.48 4.53
N VAL A 90 -18.97 -2.24 5.03
CA VAL A 90 -18.44 -1.11 4.26
C VAL A 90 -16.96 -1.32 3.95
N ILE A 91 -16.20 -1.84 4.92
CA ILE A 91 -14.78 -2.17 4.75
C ILE A 91 -14.61 -3.24 3.65
N LYS A 92 -15.36 -4.34 3.74
CA LYS A 92 -15.33 -5.45 2.77
C LYS A 92 -15.74 -4.97 1.37
N ALA A 93 -16.76 -4.12 1.26
CA ALA A 93 -17.18 -3.54 -0.02
C ALA A 93 -16.10 -2.67 -0.69
N GLY A 94 -15.11 -2.19 0.07
CA GLY A 94 -13.97 -1.44 -0.43
C GLY A 94 -12.89 -2.27 -1.15
N GLU A 95 -12.98 -3.60 -1.15
CA GLU A 95 -11.95 -4.47 -1.72
C GLU A 95 -11.74 -4.26 -3.22
N GLY A 96 -12.81 -4.18 -4.02
CA GLY A 96 -12.72 -3.95 -5.46
C GLY A 96 -11.96 -2.66 -5.81
N PRO A 97 -12.41 -1.48 -5.32
CA PRO A 97 -11.67 -0.22 -5.51
C PRO A 97 -10.21 -0.27 -5.03
N ARG A 98 -9.94 -0.99 -3.94
CA ARG A 98 -8.58 -1.19 -3.43
C ARG A 98 -7.72 -2.03 -4.38
N VAL A 99 -8.26 -3.11 -4.94
CA VAL A 99 -7.56 -3.94 -5.93
C VAL A 99 -7.24 -3.13 -7.18
N GLU A 100 -8.22 -2.39 -7.71
CA GLU A 100 -8.03 -1.53 -8.88
C GLU A 100 -6.98 -0.44 -8.66
N ARG A 101 -6.92 0.10 -7.45
CA ARG A 101 -5.86 1.01 -7.04
C ARG A 101 -4.49 0.32 -7.09
N MET A 102 -4.36 -0.86 -6.48
CA MET A 102 -3.08 -1.60 -6.48
C MET A 102 -2.63 -1.94 -7.90
N ARG A 103 -3.54 -2.31 -8.80
CA ARG A 103 -3.22 -2.53 -10.22
C ARG A 103 -2.61 -1.28 -10.86
N LYS A 104 -3.27 -0.13 -10.70
CA LYS A 104 -2.76 1.15 -11.23
C LYS A 104 -1.38 1.50 -10.68
N GLU A 105 -1.14 1.23 -9.40
CA GLU A 105 0.18 1.45 -8.79
C GLU A 105 1.24 0.50 -9.35
N ILE A 106 0.91 -0.76 -9.59
CA ILE A 106 1.80 -1.71 -10.26
C ILE A 106 2.11 -1.24 -11.68
N THR A 107 1.09 -0.90 -12.48
CA THR A 107 1.27 -0.41 -13.85
C THR A 107 2.19 0.80 -13.90
N ALA A 108 1.99 1.77 -13.00
CA ALA A 108 2.86 2.95 -12.92
C ALA A 108 4.32 2.59 -12.60
N ILE A 109 4.57 1.66 -11.66
CA ILE A 109 5.92 1.21 -11.35
C ILE A 109 6.56 0.50 -12.56
N LEU A 110 5.79 -0.33 -13.27
CA LEU A 110 6.26 -1.03 -14.46
C LEU A 110 6.60 -0.04 -15.59
N ASP A 111 5.80 1.02 -15.77
CA ASP A 111 6.09 2.10 -16.72
C ASP A 111 7.38 2.85 -16.35
N GLU A 112 7.60 3.16 -15.08
CA GLU A 112 8.86 3.75 -14.63
C GLU A 112 10.08 2.85 -14.93
N ILE A 113 9.94 1.53 -14.73
CA ILE A 113 11.01 0.56 -15.06
C ILE A 113 11.27 0.55 -16.57
N LYS A 114 10.20 0.49 -17.38
CA LYS A 114 10.26 0.50 -18.84
C LYS A 114 10.96 1.74 -19.37
N GLU A 115 10.64 2.92 -18.83
CA GLU A 115 11.28 4.18 -19.21
C GLU A 115 12.76 4.23 -18.78
N ALA A 116 13.07 3.74 -17.58
CA ALA A 116 14.44 3.77 -17.07
C ALA A 116 15.39 2.77 -17.76
N ALA A 117 14.88 1.67 -18.32
CA ALA A 117 15.65 0.64 -19.02
C ALA A 117 15.12 0.42 -20.44
N TYR A 118 14.92 1.50 -21.20
CA TYR A 118 14.24 1.46 -22.48
C TYR A 118 15.01 0.66 -23.56
N CYS A 119 14.45 -0.47 -23.96
CA CYS A 119 14.73 -1.18 -25.22
C CYS A 119 13.52 -2.04 -25.62
N GLU A 120 13.48 -2.52 -26.86
CA GLU A 120 12.36 -3.30 -27.39
C GLU A 120 12.03 -4.52 -26.52
N GLN A 121 13.04 -5.28 -26.10
CA GLN A 121 12.85 -6.47 -25.26
C GLN A 121 12.29 -6.15 -23.87
N VAL A 122 12.68 -5.01 -23.28
CA VAL A 122 12.15 -4.57 -21.99
C VAL A 122 10.71 -4.09 -22.15
N VAL A 123 10.40 -3.36 -23.22
CA VAL A 123 9.03 -2.91 -23.52
C VAL A 123 8.10 -4.11 -23.65
N GLU A 124 8.43 -5.09 -24.50
CA GLU A 124 7.63 -6.30 -24.68
C GLU A 124 7.42 -7.07 -23.37
N GLY A 125 8.50 -7.25 -22.59
CA GLY A 125 8.44 -7.95 -21.31
C GLY A 125 7.59 -7.25 -20.26
N ILE A 126 7.59 -5.91 -20.25
CA ILE A 126 6.77 -5.11 -19.33
C ILE A 126 5.30 -5.12 -19.76
N GLU A 127 5.00 -4.98 -21.05
CA GLU A 127 3.61 -5.02 -21.52
C GLU A 127 2.98 -6.40 -21.25
N LYS A 128 3.73 -7.49 -21.45
CA LYS A 128 3.28 -8.82 -21.05
C LYS A 128 2.98 -8.93 -19.55
N GLN A 129 3.80 -8.35 -18.69
CA GLN A 129 3.54 -8.35 -17.24
C GLN A 129 2.27 -7.57 -16.87
N LYS A 130 1.91 -6.54 -17.63
CA LYS A 130 0.64 -5.82 -17.44
C LYS A 130 -0.56 -6.65 -17.90
N GLU A 131 -0.44 -7.37 -19.01
CA GLU A 131 -1.46 -8.33 -19.44
C GLU A 131 -1.66 -9.43 -18.38
N ASP A 132 -0.57 -10.00 -17.86
CA ASP A 132 -0.61 -11.00 -16.79
C ASP A 132 -1.25 -10.42 -15.50
N LEU A 133 -0.97 -9.15 -15.18
CA LEU A 133 -1.60 -8.46 -14.06
C LEU A 133 -3.11 -8.39 -14.26
N ASP A 134 -3.61 -7.98 -15.43
CA ASP A 134 -5.04 -7.84 -15.70
C ASP A 134 -5.80 -9.16 -15.56
N MET A 135 -5.11 -10.29 -15.76
CA MET A 135 -5.66 -11.64 -15.59
C MET A 135 -5.58 -12.17 -14.15
N ALA A 136 -4.91 -11.47 -13.22
CA ALA A 136 -4.78 -11.91 -11.84
C ALA A 136 -6.03 -11.59 -11.02
N ASP A 137 -6.74 -12.59 -10.49
CA ASP A 137 -8.00 -12.37 -9.75
C ASP A 137 -7.82 -12.27 -8.22
N GLU A 138 -6.68 -12.73 -7.69
CA GLU A 138 -6.48 -12.87 -6.25
C GLU A 138 -5.89 -11.60 -5.61
N PRO A 139 -6.62 -10.91 -4.70
CA PRO A 139 -6.17 -9.65 -4.10
C PRO A 139 -4.82 -9.76 -3.37
N ASP A 140 -4.57 -10.89 -2.72
CA ASP A 140 -3.32 -11.12 -1.97
C ASP A 140 -2.11 -11.36 -2.90
N GLN A 141 -2.33 -11.88 -4.12
CA GLN A 141 -1.29 -11.98 -5.15
C GLN A 141 -0.91 -10.60 -5.67
N ILE A 142 -1.92 -9.76 -6.00
CA ILE A 142 -1.72 -8.39 -6.47
C ILE A 142 -0.99 -7.55 -5.40
N LYS A 143 -1.41 -7.66 -4.14
CA LYS A 143 -0.74 -6.99 -3.00
C LYS A 143 0.73 -7.39 -2.89
N SER A 144 1.01 -8.69 -2.99
CA SER A 144 2.38 -9.22 -2.90
C SER A 144 3.25 -8.74 -4.07
N ALA A 145 2.70 -8.70 -5.29
CA ALA A 145 3.37 -8.16 -6.47
C ALA A 145 3.72 -6.67 -6.29
N LEU A 146 2.76 -5.85 -5.84
CA LEU A 146 2.98 -4.43 -5.56
C LEU A 146 4.12 -4.22 -4.55
N TYR A 147 4.12 -4.96 -3.44
CA TYR A 147 5.15 -4.82 -2.41
C TYR A 147 6.53 -5.25 -2.90
N MET A 148 6.57 -6.32 -3.70
CA MET A 148 7.80 -6.81 -4.31
C MET A 148 8.38 -5.79 -5.30
N LEU A 149 7.54 -5.22 -6.17
CA LEU A 149 7.93 -4.21 -7.14
C LEU A 149 8.42 -2.92 -6.47
N ARG A 150 7.71 -2.41 -5.46
CA ARG A 150 8.18 -1.24 -4.67
C ARG A 150 9.59 -1.46 -4.11
N LYS A 151 9.81 -2.62 -3.48
CA LYS A 151 11.08 -2.94 -2.85
C LYS A 151 12.22 -3.15 -3.86
N ARG A 152 11.93 -3.75 -5.01
CA ARG A 152 12.94 -4.21 -5.97
C ARG A 152 13.03 -3.38 -7.25
N LYS A 153 12.26 -2.29 -7.39
CA LYS A 153 12.22 -1.46 -8.61
C LYS A 153 13.62 -1.13 -9.15
N GLN A 154 14.50 -0.58 -8.31
CA GLN A 154 15.85 -0.21 -8.73
C GLN A 154 16.71 -1.41 -9.13
N GLN A 155 16.52 -2.54 -8.44
CA GLN A 155 17.21 -3.78 -8.78
C GLN A 155 16.79 -4.27 -10.17
N TYR A 156 15.48 -4.28 -10.47
CA TYR A 156 14.96 -4.64 -11.79
C TYR A 156 15.53 -3.78 -12.90
N ILE A 157 15.57 -2.45 -12.70
CA ILE A 157 16.16 -1.52 -13.67
C ILE A 157 17.62 -1.89 -13.94
N ASN A 158 18.41 -2.13 -12.88
CA ASN A 158 19.82 -2.47 -13.02
C ASN A 158 20.02 -3.84 -13.70
N GLU A 159 19.16 -4.82 -13.41
CA GLU A 159 19.19 -6.14 -14.03
C GLU A 159 18.87 -6.07 -15.53
N TYR A 160 17.85 -5.31 -15.94
CA TYR A 160 17.54 -5.10 -17.34
C TYR A 160 18.65 -4.38 -18.10
N ARG A 161 19.19 -3.29 -17.54
CA ARG A 161 20.32 -2.57 -18.14
C ARG A 161 21.54 -3.46 -18.32
N LYS A 162 21.85 -4.30 -17.32
CA LYS A 162 22.95 -5.27 -17.42
C LYS A 162 22.68 -6.37 -18.44
N MET A 163 21.46 -6.89 -18.49
CA MET A 163 21.07 -7.99 -19.39
C MET A 163 21.13 -7.56 -20.86
N PHE A 164 20.72 -6.33 -21.17
CA PHE A 164 20.63 -5.81 -22.53
C PHE A 164 21.73 -4.79 -22.91
N ASN A 165 22.73 -4.61 -22.05
CA ASN A 165 23.84 -3.66 -22.24
C ASN A 165 23.38 -2.21 -22.54
N LEU A 166 22.47 -1.69 -21.71
CA LEU A 166 21.92 -0.32 -21.76
C LEU A 166 22.67 0.65 -20.85
#